data_AF-A0AAV9GBJ2-F1
#
_entry.id   AF-A0AAV9GBJ2-F1
#
_cell.length_a   1.000
_cell.length_b   1.000
_cell.length_c   1.000
_cell.angle_alpha   90.00
_cell.angle_beta   90.00
_cell.angle_gamma   90.00
#
_symmetry.space_group_name_H-M   'P 1'
#
loop_
_entity.id
_entity.type
_entity.pdbx_description
1 polymer ?
#
loop_
_entity_poly.entity_id
_entity_poly.type
_entity_poly.pdbx_seq_one_letter_code
_entity_poly.pdbx_strand_id
1 'polypeptide(L)'
;MLQLERFSFPTGGRLVLGSDGGPSGIGSMRQVDHKAMLDRWFVHKDPDEDPVHVEILPTSDPKAYYTTMLDVQPEEQNAFAKGAAMLLRQLISWIPKPDESHPFVLAHPDFDIQNLIVPKDGDLQGIIEWACIVAVPRTIGNERYPGWLTHDWDLTRLCTDIKSP
;
A
#
# COMPACT_ATOMS: atom_id res chain seq x y z
N MET A 1 2.92 -10.28 11.60
CA MET A 1 1.84 -9.34 11.99
C MET A 1 0.53 -10.05 12.38
N LEU A 2 0.56 -11.33 12.76
CA LEU A 2 -0.64 -12.12 13.06
C LEU A 2 -1.57 -11.51 14.12
N GLN A 3 -1.02 -10.78 15.11
CA GLN A 3 -1.84 -10.11 16.13
C GLN A 3 -2.81 -9.07 15.56
N LEU A 4 -2.53 -8.50 14.37
CA LEU A 4 -3.40 -7.55 13.69
C LEU A 4 -4.57 -8.21 12.96
N GLU A 5 -4.61 -9.53 12.86
CA GLU A 5 -5.73 -10.27 12.27
C GLU A 5 -7.07 -9.96 12.94
N ARG A 6 -7.03 -9.59 14.23
CA ARG A 6 -8.22 -9.14 14.98
C ARG A 6 -8.83 -7.85 14.41
N PHE A 7 -8.06 -7.07 13.66
CA PHE A 7 -8.50 -5.86 12.95
C PHE A 7 -8.70 -6.19 11.47
N SER A 8 -9.79 -6.89 11.20
CA SER A 8 -10.18 -7.32 9.86
C SER A 8 -11.45 -6.60 9.40
N PHE A 9 -11.55 -6.39 8.09
CA PHE A 9 -12.56 -5.52 7.49
C PHE A 9 -13.15 -6.18 6.22
N PRO A 10 -14.43 -5.92 5.91
CA PRO A 10 -15.05 -6.39 4.68
C PRO A 10 -14.55 -5.65 3.43
N THR A 11 -13.97 -4.46 3.61
CA THR A 11 -13.51 -3.58 2.52
C THR A 11 -12.10 -3.07 2.78
N GLY A 12 -11.29 -2.97 1.73
CA GLY A 12 -9.99 -2.30 1.75
C GLY A 12 -10.11 -0.81 1.50
N GLY A 13 -9.19 -0.03 2.06
CA GLY A 13 -9.18 1.41 1.98
C GLY A 13 -8.57 2.06 3.22
N ARG A 14 -8.73 3.37 3.37
CA ARG A 14 -8.21 4.13 4.51
C ARG A 14 -9.05 3.87 5.75
N LEU A 15 -8.40 3.60 6.88
CA LEU A 15 -9.10 3.50 8.15
C LEU A 15 -9.64 4.87 8.58
N VAL A 16 -10.94 4.94 8.86
CA VAL A 16 -11.57 6.13 9.44
C VAL A 16 -11.68 5.91 10.94
N LEU A 17 -11.20 6.87 11.72
CA LEU A 17 -11.29 6.84 13.17
C LEU A 17 -12.49 7.68 13.64
N GLY A 18 -13.24 7.14 14.59
CA GLY A 18 -14.31 7.82 15.28
C GLY A 18 -13.79 8.83 16.31
N SER A 19 -14.72 9.56 16.91
CA SER A 19 -14.42 10.53 17.97
C SER A 19 -13.81 9.91 19.24
N ASP A 20 -13.99 8.61 19.43
CA ASP A 20 -13.41 7.81 20.52
C ASP A 20 -12.00 7.29 20.19
N GLY A 21 -11.49 7.60 18.99
CA GLY A 21 -10.21 7.07 18.49
C GLY A 21 -10.29 5.63 18.00
N GLY A 22 -11.47 5.00 18.06
CA GLY A 22 -11.70 3.65 17.55
C GLY A 22 -11.95 3.64 16.03
N PRO A 23 -11.78 2.49 15.36
CA PRO A 23 -12.11 2.38 13.94
C PRO A 23 -13.62 2.50 13.73
N SER A 24 -14.05 3.52 12.99
CA SER A 24 -15.47 3.80 12.70
C SER A 24 -15.90 3.36 11.29
N GLY A 25 -14.95 3.06 10.41
CA GLY A 25 -15.25 2.58 9.06
C GLY A 25 -14.04 2.60 8.12
N ILE A 26 -14.30 2.29 6.85
CA ILE A 26 -13.31 2.31 5.77
C ILE A 26 -13.73 3.38 4.75
N GLY A 27 -12.82 4.28 4.43
CA GLY A 27 -13.01 5.36 3.48
C GLY A 27 -12.02 5.32 2.32
N SER A 28 -12.16 6.25 1.38
CA SER A 28 -11.23 6.37 0.26
C SER A 28 -9.80 6.58 0.74
N MET A 29 -8.86 5.95 0.05
CA MET A 29 -7.44 6.17 0.24
C MET A 29 -6.88 7.08 -0.85
N ARG A 30 -5.74 7.69 -0.57
CA ARG A 30 -4.96 8.45 -1.56
C ARG A 30 -3.69 7.67 -1.85
N GLN A 31 -3.38 7.52 -3.13
CA GLN A 31 -2.08 7.02 -3.57
C GLN A 31 -1.41 8.06 -4.45
N VAL A 32 -0.08 8.05 -4.47
CA VAL A 32 0.69 8.91 -5.36
C VAL A 32 0.45 8.45 -6.79
N ASP A 33 0.01 9.38 -7.64
CA ASP A 33 -0.06 9.15 -9.07
C ASP A 33 1.32 9.37 -9.67
N HIS A 34 2.12 8.30 -9.70
CA HIS A 34 3.49 8.35 -10.24
C HIS A 34 3.53 8.82 -11.70
N LYS A 35 2.51 8.53 -12.50
CA LYS A 35 2.50 8.99 -13.89
C LYS A 35 2.22 10.49 -13.96
N ALA A 36 1.24 10.99 -13.22
CA ALA A 36 1.01 12.42 -13.13
C ALA A 36 2.23 13.17 -12.57
N MET A 37 2.97 12.59 -11.61
CA MET A 37 4.24 13.13 -11.12
C MET A 37 5.32 13.18 -12.21
N LEU A 38 5.49 12.10 -12.98
CA LEU A 38 6.46 12.07 -14.09
C LEU A 38 6.07 13.06 -15.20
N ASP A 39 4.79 13.13 -15.56
CA ASP A 39 4.31 14.07 -16.57
C ASP A 39 4.48 15.53 -16.07
N ARG A 40 4.23 15.81 -14.78
CA ARG A 40 4.48 17.11 -14.15
C ARG A 40 5.94 17.57 -14.37
N TRP A 41 6.90 16.72 -14.01
CA TRP A 41 8.32 17.07 -14.09
C TRP A 41 8.87 17.08 -15.52
N PHE A 42 8.53 16.07 -16.33
CA PHE A 42 9.19 15.86 -17.63
C PHE A 42 8.41 16.43 -18.81
N VAL A 43 7.08 16.50 -18.74
CA VAL A 43 6.23 17.02 -19.82
C VAL A 43 5.89 18.49 -19.56
N HIS A 44 5.38 18.80 -18.37
CA HIS A 44 4.93 20.15 -18.03
C HIS A 44 6.05 21.05 -17.50
N LYS A 45 7.17 20.47 -17.06
CA LYS A 45 8.32 21.18 -16.46
C LYS A 45 7.90 22.08 -15.30
N ASP A 46 6.90 21.63 -14.55
CA ASP A 46 6.45 22.30 -13.34
C ASP A 46 7.44 21.97 -12.21
N PRO A 47 8.05 22.98 -11.56
CA PRO A 47 9.06 22.77 -10.53
C PRO A 47 8.48 22.36 -9.16
N ASP A 48 7.16 22.36 -8.99
CA ASP A 48 6.55 21.98 -7.73
C ASP A 48 6.69 20.48 -7.45
N GLU A 49 7.07 20.18 -6.21
CA GLU A 49 7.44 18.87 -5.69
C GLU A 49 6.29 18.20 -4.92
N ASP A 50 5.18 18.91 -4.69
CA ASP A 50 4.03 18.37 -3.98
C ASP A 50 3.49 17.12 -4.69
N PRO A 51 3.27 16.00 -3.97
CA PRO A 51 2.78 14.78 -4.59
C PRO A 51 1.39 14.96 -5.21
N VAL A 52 1.26 14.60 -6.48
CA VAL A 52 -0.04 14.46 -7.13
C VAL A 52 -0.66 13.14 -6.67
N HIS A 53 -1.87 13.21 -6.14
CA HIS A 53 -2.58 12.05 -5.62
C HIS A 53 -3.79 11.69 -6.46
N VAL A 54 -4.03 10.38 -6.57
CA VAL A 54 -5.30 9.82 -7.03
C VAL A 54 -6.10 9.31 -5.83
N GLU A 55 -7.40 9.57 -5.83
CA GLU A 55 -8.32 9.00 -4.87
C GLU A 55 -8.76 7.60 -5.32
N ILE A 56 -8.62 6.62 -4.44
CA ILE A 56 -9.03 5.25 -4.66
C ILE A 56 -10.17 4.91 -3.70
N LEU A 57 -11.30 4.53 -4.28
CA LEU A 57 -12.51 4.18 -3.54
C LEU A 57 -12.32 2.86 -2.77
N PRO A 58 -13.03 2.70 -1.64
CA PRO A 58 -13.07 1.41 -0.94
C PRO A 58 -13.57 0.29 -1.84
N THR A 59 -13.01 -0.90 -1.66
CA THR A 59 -13.42 -2.09 -2.42
C THR A 59 -13.55 -3.30 -1.50
N SER A 60 -14.55 -4.13 -1.74
CA SER A 60 -14.70 -5.44 -1.10
C SER A 60 -14.00 -6.57 -1.88
N ASP A 61 -13.46 -6.29 -3.06
CA ASP A 61 -12.75 -7.27 -3.88
C ASP A 61 -11.23 -7.05 -3.81
N PRO A 62 -10.48 -7.99 -3.18
CA PRO A 62 -9.03 -7.95 -3.18
C PRO A 62 -8.40 -7.87 -4.58
N LYS A 63 -9.01 -8.48 -5.60
CA LYS A 63 -8.46 -8.45 -6.96
C LYS A 63 -8.58 -7.06 -7.57
N ALA A 64 -9.73 -6.41 -7.40
CA ALA A 64 -9.89 -5.00 -7.74
C ALA A 64 -8.87 -4.11 -6.99
N TYR A 65 -8.59 -4.39 -5.71
CA TYR A 65 -7.56 -3.67 -4.96
C TYR A 65 -6.19 -3.76 -5.64
N TYR A 66 -5.76 -4.95 -6.07
CA TYR A 66 -4.46 -5.12 -6.75
C TYR A 66 -4.41 -4.45 -8.13
N THR A 67 -5.52 -4.42 -8.87
CA THR A 67 -5.54 -3.89 -10.24
C THR A 67 -5.82 -2.39 -10.29
N THR A 68 -6.28 -1.76 -9.21
CA THR A 68 -6.75 -0.36 -9.25
C THR A 68 -5.72 0.59 -9.86
N MET A 69 -4.44 0.48 -9.50
CA MET A 69 -3.42 1.36 -10.08
C MET A 69 -3.11 1.07 -11.55
N LEU A 70 -3.37 -0.14 -12.03
CA LEU A 70 -3.33 -0.46 -13.46
C LEU A 70 -4.53 0.08 -14.22
N ASP A 71 -5.65 0.33 -13.53
CA ASP A 71 -6.88 0.86 -14.09
C ASP A 71 -6.88 2.41 -14.13
N VAL A 72 -6.15 3.03 -13.20
CA VAL A 72 -5.94 4.49 -13.14
C VAL A 72 -4.98 4.97 -14.24
N GLN A 73 -4.01 4.12 -14.62
CA GLN A 73 -3.08 4.49 -15.69
C GLN A 73 -3.82 4.59 -17.03
N PRO A 74 -3.55 5.64 -17.84
CA PRO A 74 -4.11 5.76 -19.18
C PRO A 74 -3.70 4.56 -20.06
N GLU A 75 -4.39 4.37 -21.18
CA GLU A 75 -4.02 3.31 -22.11
C GLU A 75 -2.64 3.58 -22.73
N GLU A 76 -1.66 2.77 -22.33
CA GLU A 76 -0.29 2.87 -22.82
C GLU A 76 -0.19 2.45 -24.30
N GLN A 77 0.28 3.39 -25.13
CA GLN A 77 0.56 3.13 -26.55
C GLN A 77 1.79 2.22 -26.75
N ASN A 78 2.63 2.07 -25.71
CA ASN A 78 3.79 1.20 -25.76
C ASN A 78 3.39 -0.28 -25.62
N ALA A 79 3.66 -1.07 -26.66
CA ALA A 79 3.35 -2.51 -26.70
C ALA A 79 3.97 -3.32 -25.55
N PHE A 80 5.18 -2.96 -25.08
CA PHE A 80 5.82 -3.63 -23.95
C PHE A 80 5.06 -3.37 -22.66
N ALA A 81 4.75 -2.10 -22.35
CA ALA A 81 4.01 -1.73 -21.14
C ALA A 81 2.62 -2.38 -21.12
N LYS A 82 1.93 -2.40 -22.27
CA LYS A 82 0.67 -3.12 -22.44
C LYS A 82 0.80 -4.62 -22.16
N GLY A 83 1.82 -5.27 -22.72
CA GLY A 83 2.10 -6.69 -22.48
C GLY A 83 2.41 -6.99 -21.01
N ALA A 84 3.21 -6.14 -20.35
CA ALA A 84 3.52 -6.24 -18.93
C ALA A 84 2.26 -6.10 -18.05
N ALA A 85 1.39 -5.13 -18.35
CA ALA A 85 0.12 -4.94 -17.64
C ALA A 85 -0.81 -6.15 -17.82
N MET A 86 -0.90 -6.72 -19.03
CA MET A 86 -1.68 -7.95 -19.28
C MET A 86 -1.13 -9.14 -18.50
N LEU A 87 0.19 -9.35 -18.50
CA LEU A 87 0.82 -10.41 -17.72
C LEU A 87 0.57 -10.22 -16.23
N LEU A 88 0.71 -9.00 -15.71
CA LEU A 88 0.48 -8.71 -14.29
C LEU A 88 -0.97 -8.99 -13.89
N ARG A 89 -1.96 -8.60 -14.72
CA ARG A 89 -3.37 -8.94 -14.49
C ARG A 89 -3.60 -10.46 -14.47
N GLN A 90 -2.93 -11.20 -15.37
CA GLN A 90 -2.99 -12.66 -15.38
C GLN A 90 -2.42 -13.26 -14.09
N LEU A 91 -1.26 -12.78 -13.62
CA LEU A 91 -0.66 -13.23 -12.37
C LEU A 91 -1.55 -12.91 -11.16
N ILE A 92 -2.13 -11.71 -11.11
CA ILE A 92 -3.11 -11.32 -10.09
C ILE A 92 -4.33 -12.24 -10.12
N SER A 93 -4.78 -12.66 -11.30
CA SER A 93 -5.91 -13.57 -11.45
C SER A 93 -5.66 -14.92 -10.77
N TRP A 94 -4.40 -15.34 -10.66
CA TRP A 94 -3.98 -16.60 -10.01
C TRP A 94 -3.88 -16.49 -8.50
N ILE A 95 -3.89 -15.29 -7.92
CA ILE A 95 -3.94 -15.13 -6.47
C ILE A 95 -5.25 -15.78 -5.96
N PRO A 96 -5.15 -16.75 -5.03
CA PRO A 96 -6.32 -17.38 -4.43
C PRO A 96 -7.25 -16.33 -3.81
N LYS A 97 -8.56 -16.53 -3.95
CA LYS A 97 -9.51 -15.72 -3.20
C LYS A 97 -9.49 -16.20 -1.74
N PRO A 98 -9.40 -15.30 -0.75
CA PRO A 98 -9.55 -15.70 0.65
C PRO A 98 -10.98 -16.22 0.88
N ASP A 99 -11.11 -17.34 1.60
CA ASP A 99 -12.41 -17.94 1.98
C ASP A 99 -13.09 -17.19 3.13
N GLU A 100 -12.62 -16.00 3.46
CA GLU A 100 -13.00 -15.26 4.65
C GLU A 100 -14.05 -14.18 4.40
N SER A 101 -14.91 -13.96 5.39
CA SER A 101 -15.87 -12.84 5.42
C SER A 101 -15.20 -11.47 5.53
N HIS A 102 -13.93 -11.42 5.95
CA HIS A 102 -13.14 -10.20 6.12
C HIS A 102 -11.81 -10.33 5.36
N PRO A 103 -11.81 -10.08 4.04
CA PRO A 103 -10.65 -10.32 3.19
C PRO A 103 -9.55 -9.25 3.34
N PHE A 104 -9.81 -8.19 4.10
CA PHE A 104 -8.87 -7.10 4.37
C PHE A 104 -8.49 -7.05 5.85
N VAL A 105 -7.27 -6.61 6.12
CA VAL A 105 -6.70 -6.48 7.46
C VAL A 105 -5.98 -5.17 7.60
N LEU A 106 -5.85 -4.70 8.84
CA LEU A 106 -4.97 -3.58 9.14
C LEU A 106 -3.51 -3.98 8.86
N ALA A 107 -2.80 -3.17 8.09
CA ALA A 107 -1.38 -3.35 7.84
C ALA A 107 -0.60 -2.09 8.20
N HIS A 108 0.61 -2.29 8.71
CA HIS A 108 1.57 -1.21 8.89
C HIS A 108 2.00 -0.72 7.50
N PRO A 109 1.98 0.59 7.23
CA PRO A 109 2.29 1.15 5.91
C PRO A 109 3.71 0.81 5.45
N ASP A 110 4.66 0.74 6.39
CA ASP A 110 6.06 0.44 6.13
C ASP A 110 6.63 -0.51 7.20
N PHE A 111 6.34 -1.80 7.10
CA PHE A 111 6.75 -2.77 8.12
C PHE A 111 8.24 -3.15 8.01
N ASP A 112 9.10 -2.17 8.25
CA ASP A 112 10.56 -2.27 8.19
C ASP A 112 11.20 -2.27 9.59
N ILE A 113 12.46 -2.71 9.69
CA ILE A 113 13.20 -2.84 10.96
C ILE A 113 13.39 -1.49 11.66
N GLN A 114 13.44 -0.38 10.91
CA GLN A 114 13.53 0.98 11.47
C GLN A 114 12.31 1.37 12.31
N ASN A 115 11.16 0.77 12.00
CA ASN A 115 9.90 1.08 12.68
C ASN A 115 9.64 0.17 13.88
N LEU A 116 10.62 -0.67 14.26
CA LEU A 116 10.55 -1.56 15.41
C LEU A 116 11.40 -1.02 16.56
N ILE A 117 10.80 -0.87 17.74
CA ILE A 117 11.52 -0.50 18.96
C ILE A 117 11.85 -1.76 19.73
N VAL A 118 13.15 -2.09 19.81
CA VAL A 118 13.66 -3.25 20.54
C VAL A 118 14.73 -2.77 21.54
N PRO A 119 14.59 -3.03 22.85
CA PRO A 119 15.58 -2.76 23.89
C PRO A 119 16.73 -3.77 23.81
N LYS A 120 17.77 -3.59 24.62
CA LYS A 120 18.97 -4.46 24.60
C LYS A 120 18.66 -5.93 24.89
N ASP A 121 17.60 -6.17 25.62
CA ASP A 121 17.07 -7.42 26.11
C ASP A 121 16.40 -8.24 24.99
N GLY A 122 16.13 -7.61 23.83
CA GLY A 122 15.66 -8.26 22.61
C GLY A 122 14.13 -8.33 22.43
N ASP A 123 13.36 -7.90 23.43
CA ASP A 123 11.89 -7.95 23.39
C ASP A 123 11.27 -6.77 22.63
N LEU A 124 10.47 -7.02 21.59
CA LEU A 124 9.78 -5.93 20.86
C LEU A 124 8.88 -5.11 21.81
N GLN A 125 9.21 -3.83 21.99
CA GLN A 125 8.44 -2.91 22.85
C GLN A 125 7.38 -2.11 22.10
N GLY A 126 7.58 -1.86 20.80
CA GLY A 126 6.66 -1.04 20.04
C GLY A 126 6.92 -1.05 18.55
N ILE A 127 5.91 -0.60 17.81
CA ILE A 127 5.97 -0.32 16.38
C ILE A 127 5.55 1.13 16.21
N ILE A 128 6.35 1.94 15.52
CA ILE A 128 6.13 3.38 15.28
C ILE A 128 5.82 3.65 13.81
N GLU A 129 5.51 4.90 13.46
CA GLU A 129 5.20 5.32 12.08
C GLU A 129 3.91 4.70 11.49
N TRP A 130 2.88 4.63 12.34
CA TRP A 130 1.51 4.28 11.95
C TRP A 130 0.75 5.39 11.20
N ALA A 131 1.44 6.33 10.56
CA ALA A 131 0.75 7.32 9.73
C ALA A 131 0.12 6.63 8.51
N CYS A 132 -1.00 7.16 7.98
CA CYS A 132 -1.59 6.65 6.73
C CYS A 132 -2.01 5.16 6.73
N ILE A 133 -2.48 4.61 7.86
CA ILE A 133 -2.91 3.21 7.96
C ILE A 133 -4.04 2.90 6.97
N VAL A 134 -3.90 1.75 6.31
CA VAL A 134 -4.87 1.23 5.34
C VAL A 134 -5.26 -0.20 5.68
N ALA A 135 -6.52 -0.54 5.41
CA ALA A 135 -6.99 -1.91 5.33
C ALA A 135 -6.64 -2.47 3.94
N VAL A 136 -5.84 -3.53 3.90
CA VAL A 136 -5.30 -4.11 2.67
C VAL A 136 -5.63 -5.60 2.60
N PRO A 137 -5.62 -6.21 1.39
CA PRO A 137 -5.76 -7.65 1.29
C PRO A 137 -4.73 -8.41 2.13
N ARG A 138 -5.15 -9.51 2.75
CA ARG A 138 -4.32 -10.31 3.66
C ARG A 138 -2.95 -10.71 3.11
N THR A 139 -2.90 -11.09 1.83
CA THR A 139 -1.66 -11.51 1.13
C THR A 139 -0.58 -10.43 1.06
N ILE A 140 -0.95 -9.14 1.16
CA ILE A 140 -0.01 -8.02 1.24
C ILE A 140 -0.02 -7.34 2.62
N GLY A 141 -0.88 -7.82 3.53
CA GLY A 141 -1.02 -7.37 4.91
C GLY A 141 -0.36 -8.30 5.91
N ASN A 142 -1.14 -8.91 6.81
CA ASN A 142 -0.65 -9.68 7.95
C ASN A 142 -0.05 -11.05 7.58
N GLU A 143 -0.41 -11.63 6.44
CA GLU A 143 0.07 -12.92 5.94
C GLU A 143 1.37 -12.80 5.13
N ARG A 144 1.77 -11.57 4.80
CA ARG A 144 3.02 -11.30 4.10
C ARG A 144 4.23 -11.47 5.03
N TYR A 145 5.30 -12.06 4.51
CA TYR A 145 6.62 -11.97 5.15
C TYR A 145 7.16 -10.53 5.09
N PRO A 146 7.66 -9.99 6.20
CA PRO A 146 8.33 -8.70 6.23
C PRO A 146 9.46 -8.63 5.18
N GLY A 147 9.59 -7.47 4.53
CA GLY A 147 10.57 -7.30 3.45
C GLY A 147 11.99 -7.62 3.90
N TRP A 148 12.38 -7.14 5.07
CA TRP A 148 13.69 -7.35 5.70
C TRP A 148 14.00 -8.79 6.10
N LEU A 149 13.02 -9.71 6.08
CA LEU A 149 13.29 -11.15 6.24
C LEU A 149 13.60 -11.86 4.92
N THR A 150 13.28 -11.23 3.80
CA THR A 150 13.35 -11.85 2.46
C THR A 150 14.32 -11.14 1.52
N HIS A 151 14.70 -9.91 1.84
CA HIS A 151 15.60 -9.06 1.07
C HIS A 151 16.51 -8.30 2.04
N ASP A 152 17.78 -8.15 1.66
CA ASP A 152 18.66 -7.16 2.31
C ASP A 152 18.16 -5.74 2.01
N TRP A 153 18.64 -4.77 2.80
CA TRP A 153 18.27 -3.35 2.78
C TRP A 153 17.99 -2.78 1.37
N ASP A 154 16.77 -2.29 1.13
CA ASP A 154 16.37 -1.68 -0.14
C ASP A 154 16.30 -0.16 -0.04
N LEU A 155 17.34 0.53 -0.51
CA LEU A 155 17.42 2.00 -0.53
C LEU A 155 16.32 2.65 -1.38
N THR A 156 15.68 1.92 -2.30
CA THR A 156 14.65 2.49 -3.17
C THR A 156 13.30 2.67 -2.46
N ARG A 157 13.09 2.03 -1.30
CA ARG A 157 11.90 2.23 -0.48
C ARG A 157 11.87 3.57 0.25
N LEU A 158 13.03 4.21 0.42
CA LEU A 158 13.17 5.54 1.04
C LEU A 158 13.00 6.70 0.04
N CYS A 159 12.85 6.41 -1.26
CA CYS A 159 12.86 7.43 -2.31
C CYS A 159 11.55 8.24 -2.44
N THR A 160 10.64 8.22 -1.47
CA THR A 160 9.55 9.21 -1.37
C THR A 160 9.81 10.32 -0.37
N ASP A 161 10.88 10.26 0.46
CA ASP A 161 11.14 11.26 1.51
C ASP A 161 12.58 11.82 1.52
N ILE A 162 13.32 11.72 0.41
CA ILE A 162 14.60 12.42 0.30
C ILE A 162 14.33 13.88 -0.07
N LYS A 163 14.17 14.71 0.96
CA LYS A 163 14.55 16.13 0.88
C LYS A 163 15.99 16.19 0.36
N SER A 164 16.16 16.72 -0.84
CA SER A 164 17.47 17.15 -1.31
C SER A 164 17.85 18.46 -0.59
N PRO A 165 19.13 18.67 -0.24
CA PRO A 165 19.61 19.84 0.50
C PRO A 165 19.44 21.17 -0.25
#